data_AF-A0A2S0RFA1-F1
#
_entry.id   AF-A0A2S0RFA1-F1
#
_cell.length_a   1.000
_cell.length_b   1.000
_cell.length_c   1.000
_cell.angle_alpha   90.00
_cell.angle_beta   90.00
_cell.angle_gamma   90.00
#
_symmetry.space_group_name_H-M   'P 1'
#
loop_
_entity.id
_entity.type
_entity.pdbx_description
1 polymer ?
#
loop_
_entity_poly.entity_id
_entity_poly.type
_entity_poly.pdbx_seq_one_letter_code
_entity_poly.pdbx_strand_id
1 'polypeptide(L)' 'MKTDYWDVTDEQVIEKTGKKLAEWVVIMDDFNTAAKKSNDTVTMLQQVYQVPRYWARTLTTYYLKQKQ' A
#
# COMPACT_ATOMS: atom_id res chain seq x y z
N MET A 1 18.36 11.69 10.54
CA MET A 1 17.74 11.06 9.35
C MET A 1 16.24 11.12 9.52
N LYS A 2 15.49 11.57 8.51
CA LYS A 2 14.02 11.47 8.53
C LYS A 2 13.67 10.05 8.12
N THR A 3 13.01 9.30 8.98
CA THR A 3 12.39 8.04 8.59
C THR A 3 11.32 8.37 7.57
N ASP A 4 11.40 7.72 6.41
CA ASP A 4 10.39 7.87 5.39
C ASP A 4 9.06 7.33 5.90
N TYR A 5 7.96 8.06 5.69
CA TYR A 5 6.64 7.65 6.19
C TYR A 5 6.11 6.34 5.55
N TRP A 6 6.78 5.87 4.50
CA TRP A 6 6.49 4.62 3.80
C TRP A 6 7.39 3.46 4.23
N ASP A 7 8.40 3.72 5.07
CA ASP A 7 9.24 2.69 5.69
C ASP A 7 8.51 2.14 6.93
N VAL A 8 7.55 1.24 6.66
CA VAL A 8 6.68 0.63 7.65
C VAL A 8 6.97 -0.85 7.78
N THR A 9 6.80 -1.38 8.99
CA THR A 9 7.00 -2.82 9.24
C THR A 9 5.70 -3.60 9.01
N ASP A 10 5.84 -4.92 8.82
CA ASP A 10 4.69 -5.82 8.72
C ASP A 10 3.77 -5.69 9.94
N GLU A 11 4.30 -5.54 11.16
CA GLU A 11 3.49 -5.42 12.37
C GLU A 11 2.58 -4.18 12.33
N GLN A 12 3.12 -3.03 11.92
CA GLN A 12 2.36 -1.78 11.83
C GLN A 12 1.26 -1.88 10.77
N VAL A 13 1.56 -2.51 9.63
CA VAL A 13 0.62 -2.69 8.53
C VAL A 13 -0.48 -3.67 8.91
N ILE A 14 -0.15 -4.79 9.55
CA ILE A 14 -1.13 -5.78 10.03
C ILE A 14 -2.09 -5.14 11.03
N GLU A 15 -1.58 -4.35 11.99
CA GLU A 15 -2.43 -3.70 13.00
C GLU A 15 -3.50 -2.80 12.39
N LYS A 16 -3.20 -2.15 11.26
CA LYS A 16 -4.06 -1.13 10.65
C LYS A 16 -4.86 -1.62 9.44
N THR A 17 -4.42 -2.69 8.80
CA THR A 17 -4.97 -3.16 7.53
C THR A 17 -5.34 -4.65 7.55
N GLY A 18 -4.90 -5.40 8.56
CA GLY A 18 -5.21 -6.82 8.73
C GLY A 18 -4.41 -7.77 7.83
N LYS A 19 -3.45 -7.27 7.05
CA LYS A 19 -2.63 -8.06 6.11
C LYS A 19 -1.15 -7.67 6.18
N LYS A 20 -0.28 -8.58 5.75
CA LYS A 20 1.17 -8.32 5.60
C LYS A 20 1.46 -7.48 4.36
N LEU A 21 2.63 -6.84 4.30
CA LEU A 21 3.10 -6.12 3.12
C LEU A 21 3.13 -7.01 1.88
N ALA A 22 3.60 -8.26 2.02
CA ALA A 22 3.65 -9.21 0.90
C ALA A 22 2.27 -9.48 0.28
N GLU A 23 1.21 -9.59 1.09
CA GLU A 23 -0.15 -9.75 0.58
C GLU A 23 -0.63 -8.50 -0.17
N TRP A 24 -0.32 -7.31 0.35
CA TRP A 24 -0.65 -6.05 -0.31
C TRP A 24 0.09 -5.88 -1.64
N VAL A 25 1.35 -6.30 -1.71
CA VAL A 25 2.12 -6.30 -2.96
C VAL A 25 1.43 -7.18 -3.99
N VAL A 26 0.99 -8.39 -3.63
CA VAL A 26 0.25 -9.28 -4.55
C VAL A 26 -1.06 -8.62 -5.03
N ILE A 27 -1.84 -8.05 -4.12
CA ILE A 27 -3.09 -7.34 -4.47
C ILE A 27 -2.83 -6.17 -5.45
N MET A 28 -1.75 -5.42 -5.23
CA MET A 28 -1.37 -4.29 -6.09
C MET A 28 -0.78 -4.75 -7.43
N ASP A 29 -0.06 -5.87 -7.46
CA ASP A 29 0.40 -6.52 -8.69
C ASP A 29 -0.79 -7.03 -9.52
N ASP A 30 -1.76 -7.71 -8.90
CA ASP A 30 -2.99 -8.19 -9.55
C ASP A 30 -3.85 -7.04 -10.10
N PHE A 31 -3.87 -5.91 -9.38
CA PHE A 31 -4.52 -4.69 -9.85
C PHE A 31 -3.69 -3.92 -10.89
N ASN A 32 -2.45 -4.34 -11.17
CA ASN A 32 -1.50 -3.65 -12.04
C ASN A 32 -1.27 -2.18 -11.62
N THR A 33 -1.02 -1.95 -10.34
CA THR A 33 -0.76 -0.63 -9.75
C THR A 33 0.39 0.10 -10.44
N ALA A 34 1.41 -0.63 -10.91
CA ALA A 34 2.57 -0.03 -11.58
C ALA A 34 2.21 0.73 -12.87
N ALA A 35 1.14 0.33 -13.57
CA ALA A 35 0.68 0.98 -14.79
C ALA A 35 -0.49 1.96 -14.56
N LYS A 36 -0.98 2.10 -13.33
CA LYS A 36 -2.15 2.91 -12.98
C LYS A 36 -1.75 4.18 -12.22
N LYS A 37 -2.67 5.15 -12.16
CA LYS A 37 -2.46 6.33 -11.31
C LYS A 37 -2.50 5.90 -9.85
N SER A 38 -1.63 6.47 -9.02
CA SER A 38 -1.59 6.14 -7.58
C SER A 38 -2.93 6.37 -6.89
N ASN A 39 -3.69 7.39 -7.32
CA ASN A 39 -5.02 7.66 -6.74
C ASN A 39 -6.02 6.54 -7.02
N ASP A 40 -5.95 5.88 -8.18
CA ASP A 40 -6.84 4.77 -8.52
C ASP A 40 -6.57 3.56 -7.61
N THR A 41 -5.29 3.31 -7.30
CA THR A 41 -4.88 2.28 -6.34
C THR A 41 -5.33 2.62 -4.93
N VAL A 42 -5.16 3.87 -4.50
CA VAL A 42 -5.65 4.33 -3.19
C VAL A 42 -7.17 4.17 -3.08
N THR A 43 -7.93 4.55 -4.12
CA THR A 43 -9.39 4.38 -4.14
C THR A 43 -9.77 2.90 -4.08
N MET A 44 -9.09 2.02 -4.82
CA MET A 44 -9.30 0.57 -4.77
C MET A 44 -9.08 0.02 -3.36
N LEU A 45 -7.97 0.37 -2.72
CA LEU A 45 -7.66 -0.06 -1.35
C LEU A 45 -8.69 0.45 -0.33
N GLN A 46 -9.20 1.68 -0.49
CA GLN A 46 -10.23 2.24 0.37
C GLN A 46 -11.61 1.60 0.17
N GLN A 47 -12.03 1.37 -1.08
CA GLN A 47 -13.38 0.91 -1.38
C GLN A 47 -13.52 -0.61 -1.23
N VAL A 48 -12.55 -1.36 -1.75
CA VAL A 48 -12.61 -2.83 -1.79
C VAL A 48 -12.15 -3.42 -0.46
N TYR A 49 -11.06 -2.89 0.10
CA TYR A 49 -10.40 -3.47 1.27
C TYR A 49 -10.60 -2.64 2.54
N GLN A 50 -11.36 -1.54 2.48
CA GLN A 50 -11.64 -0.65 3.61
C GLN A 50 -10.36 -0.12 4.31
N VAL A 51 -9.25 -0.05 3.57
CA VAL A 51 -7.97 0.42 4.11
C VAL A 51 -8.08 1.92 4.39
N PRO A 52 -7.69 2.40 5.58
CA PRO A 52 -7.69 3.83 5.87
C PRO A 52 -6.84 4.62 4.87
N ARG A 53 -7.29 5.81 4.46
CA ARG A 53 -6.65 6.61 3.39
C ARG A 53 -5.15 6.81 3.59
N TYR A 54 -4.71 7.05 4.83
CA TYR A 54 -3.30 7.20 5.15
C TYR A 54 -2.50 5.94 4.77
N TRP A 55 -2.95 4.77 5.23
CA TRP A 55 -2.33 3.48 4.94
C TRP A 55 -2.41 3.10 3.47
N ALA A 56 -3.51 3.41 2.78
CA ALA A 56 -3.63 3.18 1.34
C ALA A 56 -2.55 3.95 0.56
N ARG A 57 -2.27 5.20 0.95
CA ARG A 57 -1.18 6.00 0.35
C ARG A 57 0.19 5.44 0.72
N THR A 58 0.40 5.09 1.98
CA THR A 58 1.66 4.48 2.47
C THR A 58 1.98 3.21 1.69
N LEU A 59 1.03 2.28 1.56
CA LEU A 59 1.18 1.03 0.81
C LEU A 59 1.45 1.27 -0.67
N THR A 60 0.72 2.20 -1.30
CA THR A 60 0.92 2.54 -2.71
C THR A 60 2.33 3.10 -2.94
N THR A 61 2.81 4.00 -2.07
CA THR A 61 4.17 4.56 -2.17
C THR A 61 5.22 3.48 -1.91
N TYR A 62 5.04 2.64 -0.89
CA TYR A 62 5.93 1.51 -0.58
C TYR A 62 6.09 0.58 -1.79
N TYR A 63 4.98 0.18 -2.40
CA TYR A 63 4.96 -0.68 -3.58
C TYR A 63 5.70 -0.04 -4.76
N LEU A 64 5.41 1.22 -5.07
CA LEU A 64 6.07 1.93 -6.17
C LEU A 64 7.57 2.09 -5.93
N LYS A 65 7.99 2.28 -4.68
CA LYS A 65 9.41 2.36 -4.30
C LYS A 65 10.15 1.04 -4.44
N GLN A 66 9.49 -0.09 -4.20
CA GLN A 66 10.10 -1.40 -4.43
C GLN A 66 10.22 -1.79 -5.91
N LYS A 67 9.41 -1.21 -6.80
CA LYS A 67 9.44 -1.48 -8.24
C LYS A 67 10.33 -0.50 -9.03
N GLN A 68 10.88 0.52 -8.36
CA GLN A 68 11.90 1.45 -8.89
C GLN A 68 13.29 0.87 -8.69
#